data_AF-A0A3A0C7P1-F1
#
_entry.id   AF-A0A3A0C7P1-F1
#
_cell.length_a   1.000
_cell.length_b   1.000
_cell.length_c   1.000
_cell.angle_alpha   90.00
_cell.angle_beta   90.00
_cell.angle_gamma   90.00
#
_symmetry.space_group_name_H-M   'P 1'
#
loop_
_entity.id
_entity.type
_entity.pdbx_description
1 polymer ?
#
loop_
_entity_poly.entity_id
_entity_poly.type
_entity_poly.pdbx_seq_one_letter_code
_entity_poly.pdbx_strand_id
1 'polypeptide(L)'
;MTRAHSRSRSLARRGFTVLEILIAFTILLVGCVSVYALFGRGLISHKRAVDNTNASVLAGAVFDDISANYDAYYYDRNRNGTPDLGEDRNSNGVADWFELDAGGRPRQPVPFRAGYRYTIQYQRPADPELRQCLFVTVVIFWGEGTEQVRTETFYRTLYIKDLPDLRG
;
A
#
# COMPACT_ATOMS: atom_id res chain seq x y z
N MET A 1 -91.65 12.14 -4.08
CA MET A 1 -91.09 11.13 -3.15
C MET A 1 -89.89 10.47 -3.84
N THR A 2 -88.68 10.82 -3.44
CA THR A 2 -87.44 10.41 -4.14
C THR A 2 -86.53 9.73 -3.13
N ARG A 3 -86.32 8.42 -3.27
CA ARG A 3 -85.55 7.59 -2.34
C ARG A 3 -84.10 7.54 -2.81
N ALA A 4 -83.20 8.22 -2.10
CA ALA A 4 -81.77 8.15 -2.35
C ALA A 4 -81.20 6.83 -1.83
N HIS A 5 -80.65 6.00 -2.72
CA HIS A 5 -79.85 4.84 -2.34
C HIS A 5 -78.40 5.29 -2.06
N SER A 6 -78.03 5.40 -0.79
CA SER A 6 -76.62 5.51 -0.40
C SER A 6 -75.95 4.14 -0.55
N ARG A 7 -75.18 3.95 -1.61
CA ARG A 7 -74.27 2.81 -1.73
C ARG A 7 -73.02 3.09 -0.89
N SER A 8 -73.03 2.59 0.34
CA SER A 8 -71.79 2.43 1.12
C SER A 8 -70.92 1.38 0.44
N ARG A 9 -69.86 1.82 -0.24
CA ARG A 9 -68.79 0.94 -0.71
C ARG A 9 -67.95 0.57 0.52
N SER A 10 -68.14 -0.64 1.06
CA SER A 10 -67.19 -1.20 2.00
C SER A 10 -65.86 -1.39 1.26
N LEU A 11 -64.84 -0.65 1.67
CA LEU A 11 -63.46 -0.95 1.31
C LEU A 11 -63.13 -2.28 1.97
N ALA A 12 -63.27 -3.37 1.22
CA ALA A 12 -62.89 -4.69 1.67
C ALA A 12 -61.43 -4.64 2.14
N ARG A 13 -61.20 -4.84 3.45
CA ARG A 13 -59.87 -5.07 4.01
C ARG A 13 -59.36 -6.39 3.45
N ARG A 14 -58.65 -6.33 2.33
CA ARG A 14 -57.98 -7.47 1.72
C ARG A 14 -56.76 -7.80 2.58
N GLY A 15 -56.74 -9.00 3.17
CA GLY A 15 -55.55 -9.54 3.81
C GLY A 15 -54.47 -9.87 2.78
N PHE A 16 -53.24 -10.08 3.26
CA PHE A 16 -52.07 -10.38 2.43
C PHE A 16 -52.24 -11.74 1.75
N THR A 17 -52.01 -11.81 0.44
CA THR A 17 -52.14 -13.05 -0.35
C THR A 17 -50.84 -13.86 -0.30
N VAL A 18 -50.92 -15.19 -0.45
CA VAL A 18 -49.75 -16.08 -0.57
C VAL A 18 -48.85 -15.64 -1.74
N LEU A 19 -49.44 -15.15 -2.82
CA LEU A 19 -48.72 -14.64 -3.99
C LEU A 19 -47.90 -13.40 -3.65
N GLU A 20 -48.42 -12.46 -2.86
CA GLU A 20 -47.65 -11.31 -2.37
C GLU A 20 -46.49 -11.75 -1.46
N ILE A 21 -46.69 -12.76 -0.60
CA ILE A 21 -45.61 -13.31 0.23
C ILE A 21 -44.50 -13.88 -0.67
N LEU A 22 -44.85 -14.67 -1.69
CA LEU A 22 -43.88 -15.25 -2.62
C LEU A 22 -43.11 -14.19 -3.40
N ILE A 23 -43.78 -13.13 -3.87
CA ILE A 23 -43.13 -12.01 -4.54
C ILE A 23 -42.17 -11.30 -3.57
N ALA A 24 -42.60 -11.04 -2.33
CA ALA A 24 -41.77 -10.41 -1.31
C ALA A 24 -40.51 -11.24 -0.99
N PHE A 25 -40.65 -12.56 -0.83
CA PHE A 25 -39.52 -13.47 -0.63
C PHE A 25 -38.59 -13.49 -1.84
N THR A 26 -39.13 -13.45 -3.06
CA THR A 26 -38.32 -13.42 -4.29
C THR A 26 -37.47 -12.15 -4.34
N ILE A 27 -38.08 -10.98 -4.09
CA ILE A 27 -37.37 -9.70 -4.05
C ILE A 27 -36.31 -9.70 -2.94
N LEU A 28 -36.65 -10.21 -1.76
CA LEU A 28 -35.73 -10.32 -0.63
C LEU A 28 -34.51 -11.18 -0.98
N LEU A 29 -34.72 -12.35 -1.59
CA LEU A 29 -33.63 -13.24 -1.99
C LEU A 29 -32.71 -12.59 -3.03
N VAL A 30 -33.28 -11.93 -4.04
CA VAL A 30 -32.49 -11.16 -5.02
C VAL A 30 -31.67 -10.06 -4.32
N GLY A 31 -32.26 -9.37 -3.33
CA GLY A 31 -31.55 -8.39 -2.51
C GLY A 31 -30.39 -8.99 -1.72
N CYS A 32 -30.63 -10.11 -1.02
CA CYS A 32 -29.60 -10.79 -0.23
C CYS A 32 -28.42 -11.26 -1.08
N VAL A 33 -28.69 -11.88 -2.24
CA VAL A 33 -27.65 -12.33 -3.18
C VAL A 33 -26.83 -11.14 -3.69
N SER A 34 -27.49 -10.01 -3.97
CA SER A 34 -26.83 -8.80 -4.45
C SER A 34 -25.87 -8.20 -3.41
N VAL A 35 -26.30 -8.12 -2.15
CA VAL A 35 -25.45 -7.63 -1.04
C VAL A 35 -24.26 -8.56 -0.81
N TYR A 36 -24.48 -9.88 -0.85
CA TYR A 36 -23.41 -10.86 -0.69
C TYR A 36 -22.34 -10.72 -1.80
N ALA A 37 -22.76 -10.53 -3.05
CA ALA A 37 -21.84 -10.32 -4.16
C ALA A 37 -21.01 -9.03 -4.00
N LEU A 38 -21.60 -7.96 -3.46
CA LEU A 38 -20.89 -6.72 -3.18
C LEU A 38 -19.87 -6.87 -2.04
N PHE A 39 -20.19 -7.68 -1.03
CA PHE A 39 -19.31 -7.88 0.13
C PHE A 39 -17.94 -8.44 -0.25
N GLY A 40 -17.90 -9.46 -1.12
CA GLY A 40 -16.63 -10.04 -1.60
C GLY A 40 -15.75 -9.02 -2.33
N ARG A 41 -16.36 -8.16 -3.17
CA ARG A 41 -15.64 -7.07 -3.85
C ARG A 41 -15.17 -6.00 -2.87
N GLY A 42 -15.97 -5.72 -1.84
CA GLY A 42 -15.64 -4.78 -0.76
C GLY A 42 -14.39 -5.22 0.01
N LEU A 43 -14.28 -6.49 0.39
CA LEU A 43 -13.11 -7.02 1.10
C LEU A 43 -11.81 -6.90 0.29
N ILE A 44 -11.86 -7.21 -1.01
CA ILE A 44 -10.68 -7.09 -1.89
C ILE A 44 -10.27 -5.61 -2.02
N SER A 45 -11.25 -4.71 -2.18
CA SER A 45 -11.00 -3.28 -2.24
C SER A 45 -10.38 -2.75 -0.94
N HIS A 46 -10.93 -3.16 0.20
CA HIS A 46 -10.44 -2.80 1.52
C HIS A 46 -9.00 -3.28 1.74
N LYS A 47 -8.70 -4.56 1.44
CA LYS A 47 -7.34 -5.09 1.53
C LYS A 47 -6.35 -4.28 0.69
N ARG A 48 -6.72 -3.95 -0.56
CA ARG A 48 -5.89 -3.12 -1.44
C ARG A 48 -5.65 -1.72 -0.87
N ALA A 49 -6.67 -1.09 -0.31
CA ALA A 49 -6.54 0.22 0.31
C ALA A 49 -5.57 0.17 1.50
N VAL A 50 -5.70 -0.84 2.37
CA VAL A 50 -4.78 -1.08 3.49
C VAL A 50 -3.36 -1.30 2.98
N ASP A 51 -3.17 -2.12 1.96
CA ASP A 51 -1.84 -2.41 1.42
C ASP A 51 -1.16 -1.17 0.84
N ASN A 52 -1.89 -0.34 0.09
CA ASN A 52 -1.36 0.91 -0.47
C ASN A 52 -0.99 1.91 0.63
N THR A 53 -1.84 2.04 1.67
CA THR A 53 -1.50 2.88 2.83
C THR A 53 -0.25 2.38 3.52
N ASN A 54 -0.13 1.06 3.67
CA ASN A 54 1.03 0.44 4.31
C ASN A 54 2.32 0.65 3.51
N ALA A 55 2.25 0.54 2.18
CA ALA A 55 3.35 0.86 1.28
C ALA A 55 3.74 2.34 1.43
N SER A 56 2.78 3.26 1.35
CA SER A 56 3.06 4.69 1.50
C SER A 56 3.73 5.04 2.83
N VAL A 57 3.27 4.46 3.95
CA VAL A 57 3.89 4.66 5.28
C VAL A 57 5.31 4.11 5.30
N LEU A 58 5.54 2.92 4.73
CA LEU A 58 6.87 2.32 4.67
C LEU A 58 7.82 3.17 3.81
N ALA A 59 7.37 3.68 2.66
CA ALA A 59 8.17 4.58 1.82
C ALA A 59 8.55 5.85 2.57
N GLY A 60 7.59 6.45 3.29
CA GLY A 60 7.83 7.61 4.13
C GLY A 60 8.94 7.35 5.15
N ALA A 61 8.84 6.24 5.89
CA ALA A 61 9.85 5.84 6.85
C ALA A 61 11.23 5.64 6.20
N VAL A 62 11.29 5.02 5.01
CA VAL A 62 12.55 4.87 4.25
C VAL A 62 13.14 6.22 3.86
N PHE A 63 12.35 7.15 3.35
CA PHE A 63 12.85 8.49 3.02
C PHE A 63 13.36 9.25 4.23
N ASP A 64 12.62 9.18 5.34
CA ASP A 64 12.99 9.87 6.57
C ASP A 64 14.29 9.28 7.13
N ASP A 65 14.45 7.95 7.10
CA ASP A 65 15.68 7.28 7.53
C ASP A 65 16.87 7.60 6.63
N ILE A 66 16.69 7.62 5.30
CA ILE A 66 17.73 8.05 4.34
C ILE A 66 18.17 9.48 4.65
N SER A 67 17.22 10.39 4.91
CA SER A 67 17.53 11.78 5.19
C SER A 67 18.30 11.97 6.51
N ALA A 68 18.03 11.13 7.50
CA ALA A 68 18.67 11.20 8.82
C ALA A 68 20.04 10.51 8.85
N ASN A 69 20.19 9.40 8.13
CA ASN A 69 21.31 8.49 8.27
C ASN A 69 22.06 8.25 6.94
N TYR A 70 22.04 9.22 6.02
CA TYR A 70 22.63 9.06 4.69
C TYR A 70 24.07 8.56 4.75
N ASP A 71 24.92 9.25 5.50
CA ASP A 71 26.36 8.99 5.59
C ASP A 71 26.70 7.68 6.33
N ALA A 72 25.75 7.17 7.12
CA ALA A 72 25.96 5.95 7.92
C ALA A 72 25.56 4.68 7.16
N TYR A 73 24.43 4.71 6.44
CA TYR A 73 23.81 3.50 5.89
C TYR A 73 23.38 3.60 4.43
N TYR A 74 23.40 4.78 3.80
CA TYR A 74 22.81 4.98 2.48
C TYR A 74 23.77 5.62 1.48
N TYR A 75 25.04 5.68 1.82
CA TYR A 75 26.07 6.25 0.97
C TYR A 75 26.31 5.37 -0.27
N ASP A 76 26.36 5.98 -1.45
CA ASP A 76 26.68 5.29 -2.71
C ASP A 76 28.16 5.54 -3.04
N ARG A 77 29.02 4.62 -2.58
CA ARG A 77 30.48 4.71 -2.65
C ARG A 77 30.98 4.48 -4.07
N ASN A 78 30.40 3.52 -4.79
CA ASN A 78 30.80 3.19 -6.16
C ASN A 78 30.04 3.99 -7.24
N ARG A 79 29.07 4.81 -6.84
CA ARG A 79 28.28 5.73 -7.68
C ARG A 79 27.43 5.03 -8.74
N ASN A 80 26.91 3.85 -8.43
CA ASN A 80 26.08 3.07 -9.36
C ASN A 80 24.59 3.47 -9.33
N GLY A 81 24.20 4.46 -8.52
CA GLY A 81 22.81 4.89 -8.40
C GLY A 81 21.96 3.99 -7.49
N THR A 82 22.58 3.14 -6.69
CA THR A 82 21.96 2.34 -5.63
C THR A 82 22.73 2.61 -4.34
N PRO A 83 22.07 2.83 -3.19
CA PRO A 83 22.79 2.93 -1.93
C PRO A 83 23.63 1.69 -1.66
N ASP A 84 24.93 1.89 -1.40
CA ASP A 84 25.82 0.88 -0.85
C ASP A 84 25.59 0.83 0.66
N LEU A 85 24.36 0.47 1.04
CA LEU A 85 24.10 0.10 2.40
C LEU A 85 25.13 -0.98 2.80
N GLY A 86 25.72 -0.84 4.00
CA GLY A 86 26.86 -1.57 4.58
C GLY A 86 27.88 -2.27 3.64
N GLU A 87 29.14 -1.86 3.68
CA GLU A 87 30.22 -2.63 3.05
C GLU A 87 30.31 -4.08 3.59
N ASP A 88 30.53 -5.06 2.70
CA ASP A 88 30.92 -6.46 3.00
C ASP A 88 32.33 -6.48 3.59
N ARG A 89 32.45 -6.06 4.84
CA ARG A 89 33.71 -5.80 5.53
C ARG A 89 34.47 -7.10 5.79
N ASN A 90 33.79 -8.24 5.79
CA ASN A 90 34.40 -9.56 5.92
C ASN A 90 34.56 -10.30 4.57
N SER A 91 34.14 -9.69 3.46
CA SER A 91 34.31 -10.18 2.08
C SER A 91 33.75 -11.59 1.86
N ASN A 92 32.62 -11.91 2.48
CA ASN A 92 31.99 -13.22 2.33
C ASN A 92 30.95 -13.28 1.20
N GLY A 93 30.81 -12.21 0.42
CA GLY A 93 29.83 -12.09 -0.67
C GLY A 93 28.43 -11.71 -0.19
N VAL A 94 28.24 -11.49 1.11
CA VAL A 94 27.02 -11.00 1.76
C VAL A 94 27.40 -9.79 2.58
N ALA A 95 26.87 -8.65 2.19
CA ALA A 95 27.28 -7.43 2.83
C ALA A 95 26.84 -7.39 4.32
N ASP A 96 27.72 -6.97 5.25
CA ASP A 96 27.71 -7.21 6.72
C ASP A 96 26.40 -6.91 7.48
N TRP A 97 25.51 -6.15 6.85
CA TRP A 97 24.24 -5.61 7.31
C TRP A 97 23.08 -6.53 6.96
N PHE A 98 23.23 -7.40 5.95
CA PHE A 98 22.39 -8.57 5.72
C PHE A 98 22.79 -9.78 6.58
N GLU A 99 23.91 -9.69 7.30
CA GLU A 99 24.26 -10.71 8.27
C GLU A 99 23.32 -10.66 9.47
N LEU A 100 22.91 -11.86 9.86
CA LEU A 100 22.21 -12.06 11.11
C LEU A 100 23.20 -11.91 12.27
N ASP A 101 22.78 -11.22 13.32
CA ASP A 101 23.46 -11.29 14.60
C ASP A 101 23.45 -12.72 15.16
N ALA A 102 24.15 -12.94 16.27
CA ALA A 102 24.21 -14.25 16.92
C ALA A 102 22.83 -14.80 17.35
N GLY A 103 21.78 -13.96 17.33
CA GLY A 103 20.39 -14.32 17.63
C GLY A 103 19.51 -14.51 16.38
N GLY A 104 20.07 -14.52 15.17
CA GLY A 104 19.30 -14.70 13.94
C GLY A 104 18.51 -13.46 13.50
N ARG A 105 18.85 -12.26 14.02
CA ARG A 105 18.17 -11.01 13.69
C ARG A 105 19.07 -10.14 12.80
N PRO A 106 18.51 -9.37 11.84
CA PRO A 106 19.30 -8.38 11.11
C PRO A 106 19.98 -7.43 12.10
N ARG A 107 21.26 -7.11 11.88
CA ARG A 107 22.07 -6.36 12.86
C ARG A 107 21.54 -4.96 13.17
N GLN A 108 20.86 -4.24 12.26
CA GLN A 108 20.34 -2.87 12.50
C GLN A 108 19.09 -2.49 11.66
N PRO A 109 18.32 -1.44 12.08
CA PRO A 109 16.89 -1.31 11.81
C PRO A 109 16.58 -0.40 10.62
N VAL A 110 16.82 -0.86 9.40
CA VAL A 110 16.17 -0.22 8.25
C VAL A 110 14.64 -0.41 8.37
N PRO A 111 13.82 0.56 7.93
CA PRO A 111 12.36 0.45 8.03
C PRO A 111 11.86 -0.86 7.43
N PHE A 112 11.32 -1.72 8.28
CA PHE A 112 10.86 -3.05 7.88
C PHE A 112 9.38 -3.21 8.16
N ARG A 113 8.70 -3.92 7.26
CA ARG A 113 7.33 -4.36 7.49
C ARG A 113 7.13 -5.76 6.95
N ALA A 114 6.65 -6.67 7.78
CA ALA A 114 6.35 -8.03 7.38
C ALA A 114 5.40 -8.07 6.16
N GLY A 115 5.76 -8.84 5.14
CA GLY A 115 5.01 -8.96 3.90
C GLY A 115 5.31 -7.88 2.84
N TYR A 116 6.17 -6.90 3.17
CA TYR A 116 6.62 -5.86 2.25
C TYR A 116 8.14 -5.95 2.09
N ARG A 117 8.61 -5.67 0.88
CA ARG A 117 10.02 -5.49 0.55
C ARG A 117 10.16 -4.23 -0.28
N TYR A 118 11.34 -3.65 -0.36
CA TYR A 118 11.54 -2.47 -1.19
C TYR A 118 12.92 -2.43 -1.82
N THR A 119 13.04 -1.63 -2.86
CA THR A 119 14.30 -1.31 -3.54
C THR A 119 14.44 0.20 -3.61
N ILE A 120 15.67 0.68 -3.46
CA ILE A 120 15.99 2.10 -3.52
C ILE A 120 16.85 2.36 -4.74
N GLN A 121 16.56 3.44 -5.47
CA GLN A 121 17.38 3.95 -6.55
C GLN A 121 17.64 5.44 -6.33
N TYR A 122 18.83 5.86 -6.72
CA TYR A 122 19.31 7.22 -6.63
C TYR A 122 19.62 7.78 -8.00
N GLN A 123 19.21 9.02 -8.20
CA GLN A 123 19.59 9.81 -9.35
C GLN A 123 20.12 11.15 -8.84
N ARG A 124 21.31 11.52 -9.31
CA ARG A 124 21.87 12.85 -9.00
C ARG A 124 21.34 13.87 -10.02
N PRO A 125 20.93 15.07 -9.58
CA PRO A 125 20.62 16.16 -10.48
C PRO A 125 21.81 16.51 -11.38
N ALA A 126 21.55 16.78 -12.65
CA ALA A 126 22.57 17.29 -13.56
C ALA A 126 22.91 18.77 -13.32
N ASP A 127 22.00 19.50 -12.65
CA ASP A 127 22.16 20.91 -12.33
C ASP A 127 23.22 21.11 -11.23
N PRO A 128 24.30 21.88 -11.51
CA PRO A 128 25.32 22.20 -10.51
C PRO A 128 24.80 22.91 -9.26
N GLU A 129 23.66 23.62 -9.32
CA GLU A 129 23.06 24.28 -8.16
C GLU A 129 22.44 23.28 -7.18
N LEU A 130 22.18 22.05 -7.64
CA LEU A 130 21.53 20.98 -6.86
C LEU A 130 22.51 19.88 -6.43
N ARG A 131 23.80 20.19 -6.30
CA ARG A 131 24.87 19.25 -5.89
C ARG A 131 24.60 18.53 -4.56
N GLN A 132 23.80 19.12 -3.69
CA GLN A 132 23.44 18.57 -2.37
C GLN A 132 22.08 17.82 -2.39
N CYS A 133 21.43 17.72 -3.54
CA CYS A 133 20.16 17.03 -3.69
C CYS A 133 20.35 15.63 -4.28
N LEU A 134 19.54 14.69 -3.80
CA LEU A 134 19.45 13.33 -4.30
C LEU A 134 18.00 13.05 -4.66
N PHE A 135 17.75 12.66 -5.91
CA PHE A 135 16.44 12.12 -6.29
C PHE A 135 16.39 10.66 -5.89
N VAL A 136 15.55 10.36 -4.90
CA VAL A 136 15.39 9.02 -4.38
C VAL A 136 14.09 8.42 -4.88
N THR A 137 14.20 7.23 -5.45
CA THR A 137 13.09 6.39 -5.86
C THR A 137 13.02 5.17 -4.95
N VAL A 138 11.90 4.98 -4.28
CA VAL A 138 11.63 3.80 -3.46
C VAL A 138 10.52 3.00 -4.12
N VAL A 139 10.83 1.78 -4.54
CA VAL A 139 9.86 0.84 -5.12
C VAL A 139 9.49 -0.16 -4.03
N ILE A 140 8.23 -0.21 -3.65
CA ILE A 140 7.72 -1.14 -2.63
C ILE A 140 6.99 -2.27 -3.30
N PHE A 141 7.28 -3.48 -2.89
CA PHE A 141 6.68 -4.70 -3.37
C PHE A 141 5.96 -5.44 -2.24
N TRP A 142 4.76 -5.93 -2.52
CA TRP A 142 3.98 -6.76 -1.60
C TRP A 142 3.12 -7.76 -2.38
N GLY A 143 2.78 -8.89 -1.77
CA GLY A 143 2.04 -9.94 -2.45
C GLY A 143 1.91 -11.20 -1.62
N GLU A 144 0.91 -12.03 -1.95
CA GLU A 144 0.76 -13.37 -1.38
C GLU A 144 1.53 -14.37 -2.29
N GLY A 145 2.57 -14.99 -1.74
CA GLY A 145 3.37 -16.00 -2.45
C GLY A 145 4.34 -15.44 -3.50
N THR A 146 4.80 -16.33 -4.38
CA THR A 146 5.84 -16.05 -5.39
C THR A 146 5.31 -15.46 -6.70
N GLU A 147 3.99 -15.40 -6.91
CA GLU A 147 3.40 -15.18 -8.25
C GLU A 147 2.73 -13.82 -8.48
N GLN A 148 2.22 -13.14 -7.44
CA GLN A 148 1.58 -11.81 -7.60
C GLN A 148 2.25 -10.76 -6.74
N VAL A 149 3.37 -10.27 -7.23
CA VAL A 149 4.07 -9.14 -6.63
C VAL A 149 3.42 -7.86 -7.16
N ARG A 150 2.64 -7.19 -6.32
CA ARG A 150 2.20 -5.81 -6.55
C ARG A 150 3.35 -4.88 -6.24
N THR A 151 3.38 -3.74 -6.94
CA THR A 151 4.42 -2.74 -6.77
C THR A 151 3.84 -1.34 -6.79
N GLU A 152 4.41 -0.45 -5.99
CA GLU A 152 4.14 0.98 -5.99
C GLU A 152 5.45 1.74 -5.84
N THR A 153 5.60 2.79 -6.64
CA THR A 153 6.82 3.58 -6.69
C THR A 153 6.58 4.95 -6.11
N PHE A 154 7.46 5.33 -5.18
CA PHE A 154 7.47 6.63 -4.54
C PHE A 154 8.74 7.37 -4.91
N TYR A 155 8.64 8.68 -5.08
CA TYR A 155 9.75 9.54 -5.44
C TYR A 155 9.84 10.69 -4.44
N ARG A 156 11.04 11.03 -3.99
CA ARG A 156 11.29 12.20 -3.16
C ARG A 156 12.67 12.77 -3.45
N THR A 157 12.76 14.09 -3.56
CA THR A 157 14.05 14.78 -3.56
C THR A 157 14.49 14.98 -2.11
N LEU A 158 15.64 14.46 -1.75
CA LEU A 158 16.24 14.64 -0.44
C LEU A 158 17.41 15.62 -0.54
N TYR A 159 17.49 16.55 0.40
CA TYR A 159 18.68 17.38 0.57
C TYR A 159 19.60 16.74 1.60
N ILE A 160 20.81 16.43 1.20
CA ILE A 160 21.84 15.81 2.03
C ILE A 160 22.95 16.84 2.25
N LYS A 161 23.10 17.27 3.51
CA LYS A 161 24.00 18.37 3.90
C LYS A 161 25.45 18.13 3.46
N ASP A 162 25.94 16.90 3.63
CA ASP A 162 27.32 16.52 3.36
C ASP A 162 27.43 15.58 2.14
N LEU A 163 26.61 15.79 1.11
CA LEU A 163 26.76 15.03 -0.14
C LEU A 163 28.11 15.39 -0.79
N PRO A 164 29.07 14.45 -0.92
CA PRO A 164 30.40 14.79 -1.40
C PRO A 164 30.32 15.32 -2.84
N ASP A 165 30.93 16.47 -3.03
CA ASP A 165 30.95 17.19 -4.30
C ASP A 165 31.75 16.39 -5.33
N LEU A 166 31.18 16.18 -6.51
CA LEU A 166 31.88 15.53 -7.61
C LEU A 166 32.86 16.55 -8.19
N ARG A 167 34.11 16.55 -7.69
CA ARG A 167 35.22 17.02 -8.53
C ARG A 167 35.47 15.98 -9.61
N GLY A 168 34.82 16.20 -10.75
CA GLY A 168 35.36 15.88 -12.07
C GLY A 168 35.69 17.20 -12.74
#